data_AF-A0A9E1NVD5-F1
#
_entry.id   AF-A0A9E1NVD5-F1
#
_cell.length_a   1.000
_cell.length_b   1.000
_cell.length_c   1.000
_cell.angle_alpha   90.00
_cell.angle_beta   90.00
_cell.angle_gamma   90.00
#
_symmetry.space_group_name_H-M   'P 1'
#
loop_
_entity.id
_entity.type
_entity.pdbx_description
1 polymer ?
#
loop_
_entity_poly.entity_id
_entity_poly.type
_entity_poly.pdbx_seq_one_letter_code
_entity_poly.pdbx_strand_id
1 'polypeptide(L)'
;MYLVKTLEKPQLKTWTYLPLYDFLTRYRYLVKSITIVFLLLFTPKQTYPFDSASFKQQSDNTTPVSSKMDLTKLSRGDIYKVDHSDFVLQFFFNNNRDIFGFIFIRKRDTGIMAHLCLYRSCEETPYDLKKVIAKPFEPPYDKTFFSIKFPQKLQYDFQGLEFLPHK
;
A
#
# COMPACT_ATOMS: atom_id res chain seq x y z
N MET A 1 -74.80 40.78 42.95
CA MET A 1 -74.45 39.38 42.58
C MET A 1 -73.07 39.09 43.15
N TYR A 2 -72.86 37.85 43.63
CA TYR A 2 -72.27 37.55 44.93
C TYR A 2 -70.74 37.56 45.07
N LEU A 3 -70.36 37.75 46.33
CA LEU A 3 -69.05 37.66 46.99
C LEU A 3 -68.86 36.21 47.51
N VAL A 4 -67.61 35.80 47.83
CA VAL A 4 -67.21 34.70 48.74
C VAL A 4 -67.12 33.29 48.06
N LYS A 5 -66.14 32.38 48.27
CA LYS A 5 -65.35 32.00 49.46
C LYS A 5 -64.03 31.26 49.08
N THR A 6 -63.04 31.44 49.93
CA THR A 6 -61.74 30.77 50.14
C THR A 6 -61.78 29.26 50.45
N LEU A 7 -60.67 28.53 50.20
CA LEU A 7 -60.21 27.42 51.06
C LEU A 7 -58.71 27.08 50.89
N GLU A 8 -58.11 26.61 51.99
CA GLU A 8 -56.67 26.48 52.30
C GLU A 8 -55.91 25.27 51.71
N LYS A 9 -54.57 25.45 51.64
CA LYS A 9 -53.38 24.56 51.67
C LYS A 9 -53.55 23.03 51.85
N PRO A 10 -52.58 22.22 51.31
CA PRO A 10 -51.50 21.76 52.20
C PRO A 10 -50.09 21.66 51.58
N GLN A 11 -49.11 21.85 52.47
CA GLN A 11 -47.66 21.71 52.29
C GLN A 11 -47.26 20.25 51.98
N LEU A 12 -46.37 20.03 51.00
CA LEU A 12 -45.76 18.72 50.76
C LEU A 12 -44.28 18.71 51.14
N LYS A 13 -43.96 17.76 52.02
CA LYS A 13 -42.68 17.47 52.68
C LYS A 13 -41.51 17.31 51.70
N THR A 14 -40.40 17.99 52.02
CA THR A 14 -39.04 17.66 51.56
C THR A 14 -38.68 16.24 51.97
N TRP A 15 -38.41 15.38 50.98
CA TRP A 15 -37.71 14.10 51.17
C TRP A 15 -36.34 14.16 50.48
N THR A 16 -35.37 13.66 51.20
CA THR A 16 -33.92 13.74 51.05
C THR A 16 -33.38 13.06 49.78
N TYR A 17 -32.60 13.80 48.98
CA TYR A 17 -31.76 13.28 47.91
C TYR A 17 -30.57 12.53 48.50
N LEU A 18 -30.56 11.20 48.49
CA LEU A 18 -29.37 10.43 48.90
C LEU A 18 -29.19 9.00 48.29
N PRO A 19 -29.70 8.62 47.09
CA PRO A 19 -29.29 7.32 46.49
C PRO A 19 -28.41 7.43 45.22
N LEU A 20 -28.27 8.62 44.60
CA LEU A 20 -27.75 8.71 43.23
C LEU A 20 -26.21 8.81 43.15
N TYR A 21 -25.56 9.34 44.19
CA TYR A 21 -24.10 9.51 44.20
C TYR A 21 -23.35 8.18 44.34
N ASP A 22 -23.89 7.25 45.13
CA ASP A 22 -23.27 5.94 45.41
C ASP A 22 -23.42 4.94 44.26
N PHE A 23 -24.44 5.13 43.42
CA PHE A 23 -24.63 4.33 42.20
C PHE A 23 -23.58 4.67 41.12
N LEU A 24 -23.21 5.94 41.01
CA LEU A 24 -22.25 6.42 40.00
C LEU A 24 -20.80 6.08 40.36
N THR A 25 -20.44 5.99 41.65
CA THR A 25 -19.09 5.64 42.09
C THR A 25 -18.76 4.16 41.85
N ARG A 26 -19.74 3.24 42.02
CA ARG A 26 -19.55 1.80 41.76
C ARG A 26 -19.33 1.45 40.28
N TYR A 27 -19.92 2.19 39.35
CA TYR A 27 -19.86 1.86 37.91
C TYR A 27 -18.69 2.50 37.15
N ARG A 28 -17.91 3.39 37.77
CA ARG A 28 -16.77 4.06 37.13
C ARG A 28 -15.73 3.10 36.56
N TYR A 29 -15.51 1.95 37.18
CA TYR A 29 -14.55 0.94 36.70
C TYR A 29 -15.09 0.12 35.52
N LEU A 30 -16.39 -0.22 35.52
CA LEU A 30 -17.02 -0.95 34.42
C LEU A 30 -17.11 -0.11 33.14
N VAL A 31 -17.46 1.17 33.28
CA VAL A 31 -17.55 2.11 32.13
C VAL A 31 -16.18 2.36 31.49
N LYS A 32 -15.11 2.43 32.29
CA LYS A 32 -13.72 2.54 31.79
C LYS A 32 -13.27 1.29 31.03
N SER A 33 -13.67 0.10 31.48
CA SER A 33 -13.28 -1.15 30.83
C SER A 33 -13.94 -1.31 29.45
N ILE A 34 -15.21 -0.92 29.31
CA ILE A 34 -15.96 -1.01 28.04
C ILE A 34 -15.40 -0.03 26.99
N THR A 35 -15.00 1.17 27.39
CA THR A 35 -14.47 2.19 26.46
C THR A 35 -13.10 1.79 25.87
N ILE A 36 -12.25 1.09 26.62
CA ILE A 36 -10.96 0.59 26.12
C ILE A 36 -11.15 -0.55 25.10
N VAL A 37 -12.11 -1.45 25.33
CA VAL A 37 -12.40 -2.56 24.40
C VAL A 37 -12.92 -2.05 23.07
N PHE A 38 -13.77 -1.02 23.07
CA PHE A 38 -14.25 -0.40 21.82
C PHE A 38 -13.11 0.26 21.03
N LEU A 39 -12.17 0.96 21.69
CA LEU A 39 -11.04 1.61 21.01
C LEU A 39 -10.07 0.61 20.36
N LEU A 40 -9.93 -0.60 20.91
CA LEU A 40 -9.10 -1.67 20.31
C LEU A 40 -9.77 -2.34 19.10
N LEU A 41 -11.09 -2.30 19.01
CA LEU A 41 -11.85 -2.86 17.88
C LEU A 41 -11.95 -1.91 16.69
N PHE A 42 -11.75 -0.60 16.89
CA PHE A 42 -11.66 0.40 15.83
C PHE A 42 -10.22 0.54 15.30
N THR A 43 -9.61 -0.56 14.85
CA THR A 43 -8.48 -0.44 13.92
C THR A 43 -9.06 -0.27 12.52
N PRO A 44 -8.81 0.85 11.81
CA PRO A 44 -9.22 0.95 10.42
C PRO A 44 -8.45 -0.12 9.64
N LYS A 45 -9.14 -1.20 9.24
CA LYS A 45 -8.67 -2.04 8.14
C LYS A 45 -8.56 -1.12 6.93
N GLN A 46 -7.34 -0.66 6.66
CA GLN A 46 -7.00 -0.06 5.38
C GLN A 46 -7.10 -1.17 4.34
N THR A 47 -8.32 -1.42 3.89
CA THR A 47 -8.59 -2.20 2.70
C THR A 47 -8.21 -1.29 1.54
N TYR A 48 -6.93 -1.27 1.21
CA TYR A 48 -6.49 -0.76 -0.08
C TYR A 48 -7.28 -1.54 -1.13
N PRO A 49 -7.95 -0.87 -2.10
CA PRO A 49 -8.45 -1.58 -3.26
C PRO A 49 -7.22 -2.09 -4.00
N PHE A 50 -6.88 -3.36 -3.77
CA PHE A 50 -6.08 -4.11 -4.70
C PHE A 50 -6.97 -4.27 -5.93
N ASP A 51 -6.89 -3.30 -6.84
CA ASP A 51 -7.30 -3.56 -8.22
C ASP A 51 -6.39 -4.69 -8.70
N SER A 52 -6.93 -5.90 -8.68
CA SER A 52 -6.31 -7.06 -9.30
C SER A 52 -6.37 -6.84 -10.80
N ALA A 53 -5.45 -6.01 -11.31
CA ALA A 53 -5.10 -6.02 -12.72
C ALA A 53 -4.66 -7.45 -13.04
N SER A 54 -5.59 -8.22 -13.61
CA SER A 54 -5.34 -9.55 -14.11
C SER A 54 -4.39 -9.41 -15.29
N PHE A 55 -3.09 -9.51 -15.01
CA PHE A 55 -2.08 -9.61 -16.05
C PHE A 55 -2.30 -10.97 -16.72
N LYS A 56 -2.97 -10.97 -17.89
CA LYS A 56 -2.97 -12.14 -18.75
C LYS A 56 -1.51 -12.53 -18.94
N GLN A 57 -1.20 -13.77 -18.58
CA GLN A 57 0.16 -14.21 -18.28
C GLN A 57 1.17 -13.81 -19.36
N GLN A 58 0.76 -13.70 -20.61
CA GLN A 58 1.49 -13.06 -21.70
C GLN A 58 0.50 -12.21 -22.50
N SER A 59 0.67 -10.89 -22.53
CA SER A 59 -0.14 -10.02 -23.39
C SER A 59 0.41 -10.08 -24.81
N ASP A 60 -0.47 -10.28 -25.81
CA ASP A 60 -0.09 -10.17 -27.23
C ASP A 60 0.22 -8.71 -27.60
N ASN A 61 -0.39 -7.76 -26.89
CA ASN A 61 -0.16 -6.33 -27.05
C ASN A 61 0.97 -5.90 -26.10
N THR A 62 2.22 -6.24 -26.43
CA THR A 62 3.40 -5.74 -25.70
C THR A 62 4.36 -5.01 -26.62
N THR A 63 4.91 -3.92 -26.11
CA THR A 63 5.91 -3.12 -26.81
C THR A 63 7.30 -3.67 -26.50
N PRO A 64 8.07 -4.18 -27.49
CA PRO A 64 9.43 -4.64 -27.24
C PRO A 64 10.32 -3.45 -26.92
N VAL A 65 11.13 -3.58 -25.88
CA VAL A 65 12.10 -2.57 -25.45
C VAL A 65 13.45 -3.22 -25.16
N SER A 66 14.50 -2.42 -25.28
CA SER A 66 15.86 -2.80 -24.87
C SER A 66 15.91 -3.03 -23.36
N SER A 67 16.85 -3.88 -22.90
CA SER A 67 17.07 -4.11 -21.47
C SER A 67 17.49 -2.83 -20.74
N LYS A 68 18.23 -1.95 -21.43
CA LYS A 68 18.58 -0.59 -21.03
C LYS A 68 17.71 0.42 -21.77
N MET A 69 17.02 1.28 -21.04
CA MET A 69 16.02 2.18 -21.61
C MET A 69 15.86 3.49 -20.84
N ASP A 70 15.38 4.50 -21.58
CA ASP A 70 15.03 5.82 -21.09
C ASP A 70 13.59 5.80 -20.57
N LEU A 71 13.43 5.89 -19.24
CA LEU A 71 12.13 5.89 -18.57
C LEU A 71 11.26 7.07 -19.02
N THR A 72 11.86 8.18 -19.46
CA THR A 72 11.10 9.38 -19.87
C THR A 72 10.34 9.18 -21.18
N LYS A 73 10.66 8.13 -21.93
CA LYS A 73 9.98 7.75 -23.18
C LYS A 73 8.91 6.67 -22.99
N LEU A 74 8.83 6.09 -21.80
CA LEU A 74 7.86 5.04 -21.51
C LEU A 74 6.58 5.68 -20.96
N SER A 75 5.48 5.40 -21.64
CA SER A 75 4.14 5.79 -21.21
C SER A 75 3.63 4.87 -20.08
N ARG A 76 2.67 5.36 -19.30
CA ARG A 76 1.95 4.56 -18.30
C ARG A 76 0.77 3.87 -18.96
N GLY A 77 0.48 2.64 -18.54
CA GLY A 77 -0.62 1.83 -19.08
C GLY A 77 -0.18 0.86 -20.20
N ASP A 78 0.96 1.13 -20.83
CA ASP A 78 1.59 0.18 -21.75
C ASP A 78 2.31 -0.95 -21.00
N ILE A 79 2.37 -2.11 -21.64
CA ILE A 79 3.13 -3.27 -21.17
C ILE A 79 4.35 -3.43 -22.06
N TYR A 80 5.52 -3.46 -21.45
CA TYR A 80 6.80 -3.55 -22.13
C TYR A 80 7.37 -4.96 -21.99
N LYS A 81 8.01 -5.46 -23.05
CA LYS A 81 8.71 -6.74 -23.06
C LYS A 81 10.20 -6.53 -23.27
N VAL A 82 11.01 -7.13 -22.40
CA VAL A 82 12.46 -7.23 -22.55
C VAL A 82 12.81 -8.65 -22.96
N ASP A 83 13.53 -8.77 -24.06
CA ASP A 83 14.05 -10.03 -24.59
C ASP A 83 15.59 -9.98 -24.52
N HIS A 84 16.14 -10.55 -23.45
CA HIS A 84 17.59 -10.59 -23.19
C HIS A 84 18.10 -12.03 -23.38
N SER A 85 19.39 -12.18 -23.69
CA SER A 85 20.02 -13.51 -23.91
C SER A 85 19.91 -14.48 -22.73
N ASP A 86 19.66 -13.96 -21.54
CA ASP A 86 19.62 -14.73 -20.29
C ASP A 86 18.24 -14.78 -19.63
N PHE A 87 17.32 -13.91 -20.06
CA PHE A 87 15.98 -13.82 -19.49
C PHE A 87 15.01 -13.08 -20.40
N VAL A 88 13.72 -13.41 -20.24
CA VAL A 88 12.60 -12.70 -20.87
C VAL A 88 11.66 -12.26 -19.77
N LEU A 89 11.31 -10.97 -19.76
CA LEU A 89 10.37 -10.42 -18.79
C LEU A 89 9.41 -9.43 -19.45
N GLN A 90 8.25 -9.23 -18.83
CA GLN A 90 7.37 -8.11 -19.13
C GLN A 90 7.17 -7.27 -17.89
N PHE A 91 7.00 -5.97 -18.08
CA PHE A 91 6.73 -5.04 -16.99
C PHE A 91 5.81 -3.90 -17.42
N PHE A 92 5.22 -3.23 -16.44
CA PHE A 92 4.39 -2.06 -16.62
C PHE A 92 4.50 -1.15 -15.39
N PHE A 93 4.07 0.10 -15.53
CA PHE A 93 4.02 1.06 -14.44
C PHE A 93 2.62 1.11 -13.83
N ASN A 94 2.53 1.07 -12.50
CA ASN A 94 1.27 1.42 -11.84
C ASN A 94 1.05 2.95 -11.83
N ASN A 95 -0.08 3.37 -11.25
CA ASN A 95 -0.42 4.78 -11.08
C ASN A 95 0.62 5.57 -10.25
N ASN A 96 1.31 4.89 -9.34
CA ASN A 96 2.33 5.46 -8.45
C ASN A 96 3.76 5.39 -9.04
N ARG A 97 3.92 5.09 -10.33
CA ARG A 97 5.20 4.88 -11.03
C ARG A 97 6.01 3.66 -10.57
N ASP A 98 5.50 2.85 -9.65
CA ASP A 98 6.13 1.58 -9.29
C ASP A 98 6.12 0.64 -10.50
N ILE A 99 7.18 -0.15 -10.63
CA ILE A 99 7.31 -1.14 -11.70
C ILE A 99 6.80 -2.47 -11.19
N PHE A 100 5.90 -3.08 -11.95
CA PHE A 100 5.44 -4.45 -11.74
C PHE A 100 5.74 -5.27 -12.98
N GLY A 101 5.96 -6.55 -12.80
CA GLY A 101 6.23 -7.40 -13.95
C GLY A 101 6.26 -8.88 -13.64
N PHE A 102 6.44 -9.65 -14.71
CA PHE A 102 6.60 -11.09 -14.67
C PHE A 102 7.86 -11.48 -15.43
N ILE A 103 8.65 -12.34 -14.81
CA ILE A 103 9.78 -13.04 -15.45
C ILE A 103 9.21 -14.32 -16.06
N PHE A 104 9.32 -14.45 -17.37
CA PHE A 104 8.83 -15.62 -18.10
C PHE A 104 9.84 -16.73 -18.14
N ILE A 105 11.08 -16.38 -18.49
CA ILE A 105 12.17 -17.31 -18.71
C ILE A 105 13.41 -16.66 -18.12
N ARG A 106 14.24 -17.44 -17.43
CA ARG A 106 15.54 -17.02 -16.93
C ARG A 106 16.46 -18.24 -16.83
N LYS A 107 17.74 -18.07 -17.16
CA LYS A 107 18.75 -19.12 -16.94
C LYS A 107 18.92 -19.41 -15.45
N ARG A 108 19.16 -20.67 -15.09
CA ARG A 108 19.21 -21.11 -13.68
C ARG A 108 20.32 -20.44 -12.89
N ASP A 109 21.47 -20.22 -13.50
CA ASP A 109 22.68 -19.64 -12.91
C ASP A 109 22.72 -18.11 -12.96
N THR A 110 21.68 -17.46 -13.50
CA THR A 110 21.67 -16.02 -13.76
C THR A 110 20.52 -15.35 -13.03
N GLY A 111 20.81 -14.55 -12.01
CA GLY A 111 19.88 -13.60 -11.41
C GLY A 111 19.53 -12.44 -12.34
N ILE A 112 18.56 -11.63 -11.94
CA ILE A 112 18.21 -10.39 -12.63
C ILE A 112 18.23 -9.26 -11.60
N MET A 113 18.95 -8.21 -11.95
CA MET A 113 18.98 -6.96 -11.21
C MET A 113 18.33 -5.87 -12.05
N ALA A 114 17.38 -5.15 -11.46
CA ALA A 114 16.88 -3.91 -11.99
C ALA A 114 17.70 -2.76 -11.42
N HIS A 115 18.26 -1.93 -12.29
CA HIS A 115 19.03 -0.75 -11.97
C HIS A 115 18.26 0.46 -12.46
N LEU A 116 17.70 1.21 -11.50
CA LEU A 116 17.07 2.49 -11.73
C LEU A 116 18.16 3.57 -11.68
N CYS A 117 18.31 4.27 -12.79
CA CYS A 117 19.44 5.16 -13.03
C CYS A 117 19.01 6.62 -12.91
N LEU A 118 19.84 7.46 -12.27
CA LEU A 118 19.58 8.89 -12.21
C LEU A 118 19.56 9.52 -13.62
N TYR A 119 20.45 9.08 -14.50
CA TYR A 119 20.58 9.55 -15.88
C TYR A 119 20.11 8.52 -16.90
N ARG A 120 19.66 9.01 -18.07
CA ARG A 120 19.21 8.19 -19.20
C ARG A 120 20.28 7.24 -19.73
N SER A 121 21.56 7.62 -19.59
CA SER A 121 22.69 6.81 -20.02
C SER A 121 23.00 5.65 -19.08
N CYS A 122 22.36 5.53 -17.91
CA CYS A 122 22.70 4.54 -16.87
C CYS A 122 24.20 4.44 -16.57
N GLU A 123 24.90 5.56 -16.60
CA GLU A 123 26.21 5.68 -15.97
C GLU A 123 26.06 5.50 -14.46
N GLU A 124 27.01 4.81 -13.82
CA GLU A 124 26.90 4.53 -12.40
C GLU A 124 26.97 5.81 -11.58
N THR A 125 25.95 6.02 -10.75
CA THR A 125 25.89 7.13 -9.80
C THR A 125 25.60 6.65 -8.39
N PRO A 126 26.01 7.40 -7.35
CA PRO A 126 25.66 7.08 -5.97
C PRO A 126 24.16 7.24 -5.67
N TYR A 127 23.40 7.85 -6.59
CA TYR A 127 21.97 8.08 -6.47
C TYR A 127 21.13 7.01 -7.19
N ASP A 128 21.79 6.05 -7.83
CA ASP A 128 21.09 4.95 -8.49
C ASP A 128 20.51 3.97 -7.47
N LEU A 129 19.42 3.32 -7.86
CA LEU A 129 18.79 2.27 -7.06
C LEU A 129 18.93 0.93 -7.77
N LYS A 130 19.69 0.02 -7.17
CA LYS A 130 19.85 -1.36 -7.64
C LYS A 130 18.99 -2.30 -6.80
N LYS A 131 18.16 -3.12 -7.46
CA LYS A 131 17.26 -4.08 -6.83
C LYS A 131 17.36 -5.43 -7.54
N VAL A 132 17.77 -6.46 -6.79
CA VAL A 132 17.69 -7.84 -7.28
C VAL A 132 16.22 -8.25 -7.30
N ILE A 133 15.72 -8.60 -8.49
CA ILE A 133 14.34 -9.05 -8.71
C ILE A 133 14.24 -10.58 -8.85
N ALA A 134 15.37 -11.25 -9.14
CA ALA A 134 15.50 -12.70 -9.09
C ALA A 134 16.96 -13.09 -8.78
N LYS A 135 17.16 -14.09 -7.92
CA LYS A 135 18.48 -14.56 -7.51
C LYS A 135 18.92 -15.79 -8.31
N PRO A 136 20.22 -15.95 -8.61
CA PRO A 136 20.73 -17.15 -9.26
C PRO A 136 20.46 -18.39 -8.40
N PHE A 137 20.19 -19.52 -9.04
CA PHE A 137 19.88 -20.82 -8.44
C PHE A 137 18.68 -20.86 -7.47
N GLU A 138 17.85 -19.82 -7.49
CA GLU A 138 16.65 -19.74 -6.67
C GLU A 138 15.41 -19.92 -7.57
N PRO A 139 14.71 -21.07 -7.48
CA PRO A 139 13.45 -21.28 -8.20
C PRO A 139 12.31 -20.45 -7.58
N PRO A 140 11.21 -20.17 -8.31
CA PRO A 140 10.95 -20.61 -9.69
C PRO A 140 11.77 -19.85 -10.74
N TYR A 141 12.05 -20.51 -11.87
CA TYR A 141 12.84 -19.93 -12.98
C TYR A 141 11.96 -19.31 -14.07
N ASP A 142 10.66 -19.52 -13.96
CA ASP A 142 9.62 -19.04 -14.86
C ASP A 142 8.45 -18.48 -14.04
N LYS A 143 7.60 -17.69 -14.72
CA LYS A 143 6.31 -17.19 -14.22
C LYS A 143 6.41 -16.49 -12.85
N THR A 144 7.53 -15.83 -12.59
CA THR A 144 7.81 -15.19 -11.31
C THR A 144 7.39 -13.73 -11.36
N PHE A 145 6.49 -13.34 -10.48
CA PHE A 145 6.12 -11.93 -10.31
C PHE A 145 7.21 -11.15 -9.60
N PHE A 146 7.45 -9.92 -10.02
CA PHE A 146 8.32 -8.98 -9.31
C PHE A 146 7.69 -7.60 -9.21
N SER A 147 8.15 -6.84 -8.21
CA SER A 147 7.79 -5.43 -8.04
C SER A 147 8.98 -4.61 -7.57
N ILE A 148 9.09 -3.39 -8.08
CA ILE A 148 10.10 -2.41 -7.70
C ILE A 148 9.34 -1.15 -7.29
N LYS A 149 9.39 -0.85 -6.00
CA LYS A 149 8.76 0.34 -5.45
C LYS A 149 9.71 1.52 -5.56
N PHE A 150 9.23 2.64 -6.08
CA PHE A 150 10.02 3.86 -6.11
C PHE A 150 10.11 4.43 -4.69
N PRO A 151 11.30 4.83 -4.22
CA PRO A 151 11.44 5.43 -2.90
C PRO A 151 10.62 6.71 -2.82
N GLN A 152 9.82 6.83 -1.77
CA GLN A 152 9.00 8.01 -1.55
C GLN A 152 9.86 9.16 -1.05
N LYS A 153 9.46 10.40 -1.38
CA LYS A 153 10.09 11.65 -0.92
C LYS A 153 11.51 11.91 -1.46
N LEU A 154 11.89 11.29 -2.57
CA LEU A 154 13.08 11.71 -3.31
C LEU A 154 12.84 13.08 -3.96
N GLN A 155 13.88 13.92 -3.97
CA GLN A 155 13.85 15.22 -4.65
C GLN A 155 14.21 15.12 -6.14
N TYR A 156 14.49 13.91 -6.63
CA TYR A 156 14.85 13.62 -8.00
C TYR A 156 14.05 12.41 -8.52
N ASP A 157 13.94 12.33 -9.84
CA ASP A 157 13.33 11.21 -10.54
C ASP A 157 14.42 10.39 -11.25
N PHE A 158 14.24 9.07 -11.30
CA PHE A 158 15.07 8.21 -12.13
C PHE A 158 14.70 8.40 -13.61
N GLN A 159 15.70 8.54 -14.45
CA GLN A 159 15.53 8.74 -15.89
C GLN A 159 15.85 7.50 -16.71
N GLY A 160 16.63 6.57 -16.16
CA GLY A 160 16.99 5.32 -16.82
C GLY A 160 16.50 4.10 -16.05
N LEU A 161 16.30 3.01 -16.77
CA LEU A 161 16.08 1.69 -16.21
C LEU A 161 16.89 0.68 -17.03
N GLU A 162 17.62 -0.17 -16.33
CA GLU A 162 18.34 -1.28 -16.91
C GLU A 162 18.00 -2.58 -16.19
N PHE A 163 17.66 -3.62 -16.94
CA PHE A 163 17.64 -4.99 -16.43
C PHE A 163 18.91 -5.70 -16.87
N LEU A 164 19.71 -6.13 -15.91
CA LEU A 164 21.00 -6.76 -16.16
C LEU A 164 21.14 -8.10 -15.44
N PRO A 165 21.92 -9.04 -16.02
CA PRO A 165 22.30 -10.28 -15.34
C PRO A 165 22.96 -10.01 -13.98
N HIS A 166 22.58 -10.79 -12.97
CA HIS A 166 23.19 -10.77 -11.64
C HIS A 166 23.76 -12.15 -11.33
N LYS A 167 25.07 -12.24 -11.10
CA LYS A 167 25.78 -13.47 -10.77
C LYS A 167 25.92 -13.63 -9.27
#